data_AF-A0A7W9WSX1-F1
#
_entry.id   AF-A0A7W9WSX1-F1
#
_cell.length_a   1.000
_cell.length_b   1.000
_cell.length_c   1.000
_cell.angle_alpha   90.00
_cell.angle_beta   90.00
_cell.angle_gamma   90.00
#
_symmetry.space_group_name_H-M   'P 1'
#
loop_
_entity.id
_entity.type
_entity.pdbx_description
1 polymer ?
#
loop_
_entity_poly.entity_id
_entity_poly.type
_entity_poly.pdbx_seq_one_letter_code
_entity_poly.pdbx_strand_id
1 'polypeptide(L)'
;MSQAAPDPQTETVHAEAAAMPLPTPSKKRSKRERRAEKRAAVEASVAHAPILEIESLDMEARGVGRTVTETGEPGKVIFVEGALPGERVTYLSYRKKPTFEQAEVVDVLRESSIRTKPQCAFFGKCGGCSMQHLDVRAQIAVKQRVLEDNLKHLSKIRSETMFRPIHGPSWGYRYRARLTVRNVPKKGGVLVGFHERKSSYVADMTSCEVLPQHVSAMLVPLRHLVGALSISDRMPQIELAVGASVTALVLRILEPLTSADEDLLRAFADEYNVQFWLQPKGPETVFPFYPLDKPLDYTLPEFNIRMPFKPTDFTQVNHQINRVLVGRALRLLAPEAGDRVLDLFCGIGNFTLPLARLSREVVGIEGSEQLTTRALENARANGVDGHTSFACRNLFEVTADDIRALGHFDKYLIDPPREGALAVSQALAEIAQSGDGPLPRRIVYVSCSPGTLARDAGVLVNDAGYRLKGAGVVNMFPHTSHVESIALFERD
;
A
#
# COMPACT_ATOMS: atom_id res chain seq x y z
N MET A 1 -0.80 33.10 93.72
CA MET A 1 -1.69 31.98 94.08
C MET A 1 -1.47 30.89 93.05
N SER A 2 -0.98 29.70 93.30
CA SER A 2 -0.41 28.99 94.46
C SER A 2 0.34 27.82 93.80
N GLN A 3 1.65 27.64 94.01
CA GLN A 3 2.26 26.56 94.82
C GLN A 3 1.85 25.13 94.39
N ALA A 4 2.67 24.09 94.41
CA ALA A 4 4.08 23.80 94.63
C ALA A 4 4.24 22.28 94.37
N ALA A 5 5.48 21.82 94.16
CA ALA A 5 5.92 20.40 94.13
C ALA A 5 5.68 19.69 95.51
N PRO A 6 5.97 18.38 95.76
CA PRO A 6 7.01 17.52 95.15
C PRO A 6 6.74 15.98 94.98
N ASP A 7 7.75 15.33 94.37
CA ASP A 7 8.21 13.92 94.29
C ASP A 7 8.14 13.11 95.63
N PRO A 8 8.47 11.78 95.79
CA PRO A 8 9.35 10.91 94.95
C PRO A 8 9.13 9.36 94.93
N GLN A 9 10.01 8.67 94.17
CA GLN A 9 10.66 7.34 94.39
C GLN A 9 10.24 6.08 93.58
N THR A 10 11.26 5.58 92.83
CA THR A 10 11.75 4.17 92.69
C THR A 10 10.78 3.13 92.09
N GLU A 11 11.12 2.33 91.06
CA GLU A 11 12.16 1.30 91.01
C GLU A 11 12.40 0.85 89.54
N THR A 12 13.65 0.50 89.25
CA THR A 12 14.15 -0.14 88.02
C THR A 12 13.71 -1.60 87.91
N VAL A 13 13.13 -2.04 86.78
CA VAL A 13 13.20 -3.46 86.34
C VAL A 13 13.25 -3.57 84.81
N HIS A 14 14.07 -4.52 84.37
CA HIS A 14 14.55 -4.84 83.03
C HIS A 14 13.52 -4.91 81.90
N ALA A 15 13.98 -4.49 80.72
CA ALA A 15 13.34 -4.68 79.43
C ALA A 15 13.45 -6.15 78.96
N GLU A 16 12.31 -6.81 78.76
CA GLU A 16 12.14 -7.92 77.82
C GLU A 16 10.85 -7.67 77.03
N ALA A 17 11.00 -7.16 75.80
CA ALA A 17 9.91 -6.96 74.86
C ALA A 17 9.65 -8.27 74.09
N ALA A 18 8.56 -8.96 74.44
CA ALA A 18 8.02 -10.05 73.65
C ALA A 18 7.42 -9.53 72.34
N ALA A 19 7.72 -10.23 71.25
CA ALA A 19 7.58 -9.81 69.86
C ALA A 19 6.14 -9.65 69.37
N MET A 20 5.89 -8.54 68.64
CA MET A 20 4.79 -8.41 67.68
C MET A 20 5.23 -9.02 66.33
N PRO A 21 4.39 -9.80 65.63
CA PRO A 21 4.74 -10.31 64.30
C PRO A 21 4.74 -9.17 63.26
N LEU A 22 5.88 -9.01 62.59
CA LEU A 22 6.12 -8.08 61.50
C LEU A 22 5.20 -8.35 60.29
N PRO A 23 4.77 -7.31 59.55
CA PRO A 23 4.02 -7.48 58.30
C PRO A 23 4.89 -8.14 57.23
N THR A 24 4.33 -9.14 56.54
CA THR A 24 5.00 -9.86 55.44
C THR A 24 5.30 -8.93 54.25
N PRO A 25 6.52 -8.95 53.68
CA PRO A 25 6.86 -8.07 52.59
C PRO A 25 6.22 -8.52 51.27
N SER A 26 5.39 -7.65 50.71
CA SER A 26 4.92 -7.67 49.32
C SER A 26 6.10 -7.73 48.35
N LYS A 27 6.37 -8.90 47.76
CA LYS A 27 7.39 -9.08 46.72
C LYS A 27 6.97 -8.37 45.43
N LYS A 28 7.54 -7.19 45.15
CA LYS A 28 7.54 -6.60 43.80
C LYS A 28 8.28 -7.54 42.85
N ARG A 29 7.51 -8.30 42.06
CA ARG A 29 8.00 -9.32 41.11
C ARG A 29 8.90 -8.72 40.02
N SER A 30 9.93 -9.47 39.64
CA SER A 30 10.91 -9.05 38.64
C SER A 30 10.34 -9.08 37.21
N LYS A 31 10.88 -8.23 36.32
CA LYS A 31 10.51 -8.18 34.89
C LYS A 31 10.77 -9.52 34.16
N ARG A 32 11.64 -10.37 34.71
CA ARG A 32 12.01 -11.68 34.15
C ARG A 32 10.96 -12.75 34.47
N GLU A 33 10.42 -12.75 35.69
CA GLU A 33 9.32 -13.65 36.10
C GLU A 33 8.03 -13.36 35.32
N ARG A 34 7.69 -12.08 35.14
CA ARG A 34 6.54 -11.68 34.31
C ARG A 34 6.66 -12.13 32.84
N ARG A 35 7.88 -12.20 32.30
CA ARG A 35 8.12 -12.71 30.93
C ARG A 35 8.00 -14.23 30.86
N ALA A 36 8.42 -14.95 31.89
CA ALA A 36 8.30 -16.41 31.98
C ALA A 36 6.83 -16.84 32.12
N GLU A 37 6.05 -16.20 33.00
CA GLU A 37 4.61 -16.44 33.13
C GLU A 37 3.86 -16.11 31.83
N LYS A 38 4.21 -15.01 31.15
CA LYS A 38 3.61 -14.66 29.86
C LYS A 38 3.95 -15.67 28.76
N ARG A 39 5.15 -16.26 28.78
CA ARG A 39 5.53 -17.36 27.86
C ARG A 39 4.74 -18.63 28.15
N ALA A 40 4.67 -19.05 29.41
CA ALA A 40 3.92 -20.23 29.83
C ALA A 40 2.41 -20.10 29.53
N ALA A 41 1.83 -18.91 29.70
CA ALA A 41 0.44 -18.64 29.34
C ALA A 41 0.18 -18.71 27.81
N VAL A 42 1.14 -18.25 27.00
CA VAL A 42 1.07 -18.38 25.53
C VAL A 42 1.19 -19.86 25.12
N GLU A 43 2.14 -20.59 25.69
CA GLU A 43 2.32 -22.03 25.42
C GLU A 43 1.08 -22.86 25.81
N ALA A 44 0.45 -22.57 26.96
CA ALA A 44 -0.79 -23.22 27.36
C ALA A 44 -1.98 -22.87 26.44
N SER A 45 -2.03 -21.63 25.93
CA SER A 45 -3.06 -21.19 24.97
C SER A 45 -2.89 -21.83 23.58
N VAL A 46 -1.66 -22.13 23.17
CA VAL A 46 -1.34 -22.85 21.94
C VAL A 46 -1.77 -24.32 22.03
N ALA A 47 -1.62 -24.95 23.19
CA ALA A 47 -2.03 -26.34 23.41
C ALA A 47 -3.55 -26.57 23.36
N HIS A 48 -4.36 -25.52 23.59
CA HIS A 48 -5.83 -25.58 23.55
C HIS A 48 -6.42 -24.71 22.43
N ALA A 49 -5.65 -24.44 21.38
CA ALA A 49 -6.09 -23.59 20.29
C ALA A 49 -7.31 -24.21 19.55
N PRO A 50 -8.44 -23.49 19.41
CA PRO A 50 -9.63 -23.98 18.73
C PRO A 50 -9.34 -24.30 17.26
N ILE A 51 -10.04 -25.29 16.73
CA ILE A 51 -9.94 -25.72 15.33
C ILE A 51 -11.01 -24.99 14.49
N LEU A 52 -10.66 -24.60 13.28
CA LEU A 52 -11.57 -23.99 12.31
C LEU A 52 -11.33 -24.54 10.90
N GLU A 53 -12.41 -24.76 10.17
CA GLU A 53 -12.40 -25.00 8.72
C GLU A 53 -12.48 -23.66 8.00
N ILE A 54 -11.60 -23.44 7.03
CA ILE A 54 -11.53 -22.19 6.28
C ILE A 54 -12.28 -22.33 4.97
N GLU A 55 -13.28 -21.48 4.76
CA GLU A 55 -14.21 -21.55 3.64
C GLU A 55 -13.79 -20.63 2.48
N SER A 56 -13.27 -19.45 2.80
CA SER A 56 -12.98 -18.41 1.80
C SER A 56 -11.86 -17.46 2.27
N LEU A 57 -11.53 -16.47 1.44
CA LEU A 57 -10.62 -15.38 1.78
C LEU A 57 -11.37 -14.05 1.74
N ASP A 58 -11.00 -13.14 2.63
CA ASP A 58 -11.44 -11.76 2.57
C ASP A 58 -10.53 -10.89 1.66
N MET A 59 -10.87 -9.60 1.55
CA MET A 59 -10.09 -8.63 0.76
C MET A 59 -8.68 -8.37 1.28
N GLU A 60 -8.38 -8.72 2.54
CA GLU A 60 -7.04 -8.61 3.13
C GLU A 60 -6.24 -9.92 3.00
N ALA A 61 -6.80 -10.92 2.31
CA ALA A 61 -6.27 -12.27 2.18
C ALA A 61 -6.15 -13.02 3.51
N ARG A 62 -7.12 -12.81 4.41
CA ARG A 62 -7.31 -13.61 5.62
C ARG A 62 -8.31 -14.73 5.35
N GLY A 63 -8.03 -15.92 5.86
CA GLY A 63 -8.97 -17.03 5.89
C GLY A 63 -10.24 -16.65 6.63
N VAL A 64 -11.39 -16.96 6.05
CA VAL A 64 -12.70 -16.75 6.68
C VAL A 64 -13.29 -18.13 6.97
N GLY A 65 -13.60 -18.37 8.23
CA GLY A 65 -14.37 -19.53 8.66
C GLY A 65 -15.42 -19.13 9.69
N ARG A 66 -16.38 -20.02 9.94
CA ARG A 66 -17.43 -19.81 10.95
C ARG A 66 -17.35 -20.89 12.01
N THR A 67 -17.47 -20.50 13.28
CA THR A 67 -17.65 -21.48 14.35
C THR A 67 -19.01 -22.15 14.21
N VAL A 68 -19.14 -23.40 14.62
CA VAL A 68 -20.43 -24.09 14.69
C VAL A 68 -20.92 -24.06 16.14
N THR A 69 -22.19 -23.72 16.36
CA THR A 69 -22.80 -23.80 17.70
C THR A 69 -23.04 -25.26 18.10
N GLU A 70 -23.32 -25.52 19.38
CA GLU A 70 -23.68 -26.88 19.85
C GLU A 70 -24.91 -27.46 19.14
N THR A 71 -25.76 -26.60 18.57
CA THR A 71 -26.95 -26.95 17.78
C THR A 71 -26.67 -27.16 16.29
N GLY A 72 -25.42 -27.01 15.83
CA GLY A 72 -25.04 -27.17 14.42
C GLY A 72 -25.24 -25.92 13.55
N GLU A 73 -25.61 -24.77 14.13
CA GLU A 73 -25.87 -23.54 13.37
C GLU A 73 -24.58 -22.73 13.13
N PRO A 74 -24.51 -21.94 12.03
CA PRO A 74 -23.39 -21.05 11.77
C PRO A 74 -23.31 -19.96 12.85
N GLY A 75 -22.26 -20.02 13.65
CA GLY A 75 -21.96 -19.04 14.66
C GLY A 75 -21.13 -17.87 14.12
N LYS A 76 -20.16 -17.47 14.92
CA LYS A 76 -19.35 -16.27 14.74
C LYS A 76 -18.36 -16.39 13.59
N VAL A 77 -18.14 -15.30 12.85
CA VAL A 77 -17.15 -15.25 11.77
C VAL A 77 -15.75 -15.01 12.34
N ILE A 78 -14.78 -15.81 11.91
CA ILE A 78 -13.38 -15.71 12.35
C ILE A 78 -12.51 -15.41 11.13
N PHE A 79 -11.75 -14.32 11.20
CA PHE A 79 -10.75 -13.94 10.21
C PHE A 79 -9.37 -14.43 10.68
N VAL A 80 -8.81 -15.43 10.00
CA VAL A 80 -7.57 -16.09 10.36
C VAL A 80 -6.45 -15.71 9.39
N GLU A 81 -5.49 -14.93 9.86
CA GLU A 81 -4.29 -14.58 9.10
C GLU A 81 -3.40 -15.80 8.87
N GLY A 82 -2.97 -15.99 7.61
CA GLY A 82 -2.11 -17.09 7.22
C GLY A 82 -2.85 -18.39 6.90
N ALA A 83 -4.18 -18.41 6.98
CA ALA A 83 -5.01 -19.56 6.62
C ALA A 83 -5.60 -19.40 5.21
N LEU A 84 -5.77 -20.52 4.50
CA LEU A 84 -6.27 -20.58 3.13
C LEU A 84 -7.56 -21.41 3.00
N PRO A 85 -8.38 -21.18 1.96
CA PRO A 85 -9.60 -21.97 1.73
C PRO A 85 -9.31 -23.47 1.60
N GLY A 86 -10.16 -24.28 2.22
CA GLY A 86 -10.05 -25.74 2.28
C GLY A 86 -9.18 -26.26 3.45
N GLU A 87 -8.50 -25.37 4.17
CA GLU A 87 -7.67 -25.76 5.30
C GLU A 87 -8.45 -26.01 6.57
N ARG A 88 -7.91 -26.92 7.36
CA ARG A 88 -8.29 -27.11 8.75
C ARG A 88 -7.13 -26.63 9.62
N VAL A 89 -7.35 -25.57 10.41
CA VAL A 89 -6.28 -24.90 11.16
C VAL A 89 -6.64 -24.77 12.63
N THR A 90 -5.64 -24.73 13.50
CA THR A 90 -5.79 -24.18 14.84
C THR A 90 -5.45 -22.68 14.80
N TYR A 91 -6.17 -21.88 15.57
CA TYR A 91 -6.00 -20.43 15.54
C TYR A 91 -5.94 -19.82 16.95
N LEU A 92 -5.28 -18.66 17.05
CA LEU A 92 -5.26 -17.85 18.27
C LEU A 92 -5.81 -16.45 17.98
N SER A 93 -6.93 -16.12 18.63
CA SER A 93 -7.56 -14.81 18.48
C SER A 93 -6.81 -13.73 19.25
N TYR A 94 -6.36 -12.70 18.55
CA TYR A 94 -5.76 -11.51 19.16
C TYR A 94 -6.78 -10.37 19.33
N ARG A 95 -7.91 -10.43 18.63
CA ARG A 95 -9.00 -9.46 18.79
C ARG A 95 -10.36 -10.16 18.73
N LYS A 96 -11.18 -9.97 19.76
CA LYS A 96 -12.52 -10.54 19.84
C LYS A 96 -13.58 -9.43 19.89
N LYS A 97 -14.57 -9.49 19.01
CA LYS A 97 -15.79 -8.67 19.00
C LYS A 97 -17.02 -9.58 19.09
N PRO A 98 -18.25 -9.08 19.33
CA PRO A 98 -19.42 -9.96 19.42
C PRO A 98 -19.69 -10.75 18.13
N THR A 99 -19.61 -10.08 16.97
CA THR A 99 -19.95 -10.65 15.66
C THR A 99 -18.78 -11.29 14.92
N PHE A 100 -17.54 -10.93 15.25
CA PHE A 100 -16.35 -11.48 14.60
C PHE A 100 -15.11 -11.56 15.50
N GLU A 101 -14.13 -12.36 15.11
CA GLU A 101 -12.79 -12.38 15.69
C GLU A 101 -11.71 -12.21 14.62
N GLN A 102 -10.57 -11.66 15.04
CA GLN A 102 -9.34 -11.69 14.25
C GLN A 102 -8.32 -12.56 14.97
N ALA A 103 -7.74 -13.48 14.21
CA ALA A 103 -6.86 -14.51 14.70
C ALA A 103 -5.67 -14.73 13.76
N GLU A 104 -4.67 -15.45 14.25
CA GLU A 104 -3.52 -15.91 13.47
C GLU A 104 -3.48 -17.46 13.52
N VAL A 105 -3.05 -18.09 12.43
CA VAL A 105 -2.82 -19.53 12.39
C VAL A 105 -1.74 -19.91 13.40
N VAL A 106 -2.01 -20.95 14.18
CA VAL A 106 -1.05 -21.59 15.07
C VAL A 106 -0.47 -22.82 14.37
N ASP A 107 -1.34 -23.73 13.91
CA ASP A 107 -0.94 -24.94 13.19
C ASP A 107 -1.93 -25.25 12.06
N VAL A 108 -1.43 -25.86 10.99
CA VAL A 108 -2.22 -26.28 9.83
C VAL A 108 -2.38 -27.80 9.89
N LEU A 109 -3.55 -28.25 10.34
CA LEU A 109 -3.88 -29.67 10.51
C LEU A 109 -4.16 -30.37 9.17
N ARG A 110 -4.73 -29.62 8.22
CA ARG A 110 -4.90 -30.05 6.83
C ARG A 110 -4.59 -28.89 5.92
N GLU A 111 -3.53 -29.04 5.13
CA GLU A 111 -3.05 -28.05 4.16
C GLU A 111 -3.92 -28.05 2.89
N SER A 112 -4.07 -26.87 2.29
CA SER A 112 -4.78 -26.69 1.03
C SER A 112 -3.87 -26.93 -0.16
N SER A 113 -4.40 -27.44 -1.27
CA SER A 113 -3.63 -27.71 -2.49
C SER A 113 -3.05 -26.46 -3.15
N ILE A 114 -3.55 -25.28 -2.79
CA ILE A 114 -3.07 -23.98 -3.28
C ILE A 114 -2.07 -23.32 -2.32
N ARG A 115 -1.71 -23.97 -1.20
CA ARG A 115 -0.64 -23.50 -0.32
C ARG A 115 0.72 -23.70 -1.00
N THR A 116 1.59 -22.71 -0.85
CA THR A 116 2.99 -22.80 -1.26
C THR A 116 3.89 -22.34 -0.13
N LYS A 117 5.14 -22.81 -0.14
CA LYS A 117 6.17 -22.28 0.76
C LYS A 117 6.56 -20.86 0.32
N PRO A 118 6.52 -19.86 1.22
CA PRO A 118 7.03 -18.52 0.93
C PRO A 118 8.51 -18.56 0.53
N GLN A 119 8.90 -17.79 -0.48
CA GLN A 119 10.31 -17.67 -0.89
C GLN A 119 11.10 -16.72 0.01
N CYS A 120 10.45 -15.66 0.51
CA CYS A 120 11.08 -14.70 1.39
C CYS A 120 11.26 -15.28 2.80
N ALA A 121 12.50 -15.35 3.28
CA ALA A 121 12.81 -15.77 4.64
C ALA A 121 12.20 -14.85 5.73
N PHE A 122 11.86 -13.62 5.36
CA PHE A 122 11.27 -12.62 6.25
C PHE A 122 9.74 -12.58 6.20
N PHE A 123 9.10 -13.43 5.37
CA PHE A 123 7.65 -13.55 5.32
C PHE A 123 7.09 -13.94 6.69
N GLY A 124 5.93 -13.38 7.06
CA GLY A 124 5.34 -13.53 8.40
C GLY A 124 5.88 -12.54 9.45
N LYS A 125 7.10 -12.01 9.28
CA LYS A 125 7.65 -10.92 10.12
C LYS A 125 7.52 -9.56 9.46
N CYS A 126 7.98 -9.45 8.21
CA CYS A 126 7.86 -8.26 7.39
C CYS A 126 6.40 -7.98 7.02
N GLY A 127 5.97 -6.72 7.15
CA GLY A 127 4.62 -6.27 6.80
C GLY A 127 4.37 -6.05 5.30
N GLY A 128 5.40 -6.21 4.45
CA GLY A 128 5.31 -5.89 3.03
C GLY A 128 4.52 -6.87 2.17
N CYS A 129 4.44 -8.15 2.55
CA CYS A 129 3.73 -9.20 1.81
C CYS A 129 2.73 -9.91 2.73
N SER A 130 1.54 -10.24 2.19
CA SER A 130 0.49 -10.96 2.92
C SER A 130 0.18 -12.34 2.33
N MET A 131 0.50 -12.60 1.06
CA MET A 131 0.01 -13.77 0.32
C MET A 131 1.09 -14.72 -0.19
N GLN A 132 2.36 -14.64 0.26
CA GLN A 132 3.41 -15.54 -0.26
C GLN A 132 3.18 -17.02 0.04
N HIS A 133 2.30 -17.34 0.99
CA HIS A 133 1.91 -18.71 1.31
C HIS A 133 0.81 -19.25 0.38
N LEU A 134 0.28 -18.43 -0.53
CA LEU A 134 -0.72 -18.79 -1.54
C LEU A 134 -0.08 -18.84 -2.93
N ASP A 135 -0.36 -19.88 -3.71
CA ASP A 135 0.09 -19.97 -5.10
C ASP A 135 -0.29 -18.71 -5.89
N VAL A 136 0.61 -18.25 -6.78
CA VAL A 136 0.43 -16.98 -7.51
C VAL A 136 -0.82 -17.00 -8.39
N ARG A 137 -1.15 -18.13 -9.03
CA ARG A 137 -2.35 -18.21 -9.89
C ARG A 137 -3.60 -18.15 -9.03
N ALA A 138 -3.58 -18.80 -7.87
CA ALA A 138 -4.65 -18.71 -6.89
C ALA A 138 -4.79 -17.28 -6.33
N GLN A 139 -3.69 -16.56 -6.08
CA GLN A 139 -3.75 -15.14 -5.69
C GLN A 139 -4.55 -14.33 -6.72
N ILE A 140 -4.24 -14.48 -8.01
CA ILE A 140 -4.93 -13.75 -9.08
C ILE A 140 -6.42 -14.08 -9.11
N ALA A 141 -6.79 -15.36 -8.99
CA ALA A 141 -8.18 -15.79 -8.96
C ALA A 141 -8.94 -15.19 -7.77
N VAL A 142 -8.33 -15.16 -6.59
CA VAL A 142 -8.91 -14.54 -5.39
C VAL A 142 -9.12 -13.04 -5.58
N LYS A 143 -8.14 -12.33 -6.15
CA LYS A 143 -8.26 -10.90 -6.45
C LYS A 143 -9.38 -10.62 -7.44
N GLN A 144 -9.53 -11.46 -8.47
CA GLN A 144 -10.63 -11.35 -9.42
C GLN A 144 -11.98 -11.56 -8.73
N ARG A 145 -12.06 -12.54 -7.84
CA ARG A 145 -13.27 -12.80 -7.07
C ARG A 145 -13.68 -11.63 -6.18
N VAL A 146 -12.70 -10.96 -5.55
CA VAL A 146 -12.93 -9.73 -4.77
C VAL A 146 -13.58 -8.63 -5.62
N LEU A 147 -13.16 -8.44 -6.87
CA LEU A 147 -13.79 -7.47 -7.77
C LEU A 147 -15.23 -7.86 -8.10
N GLU A 148 -15.47 -9.12 -8.48
CA GLU A 148 -16.81 -9.63 -8.80
C GLU A 148 -17.78 -9.50 -7.61
N ASP A 149 -17.33 -9.87 -6.41
CA ASP A 149 -18.14 -9.79 -5.21
C ASP A 149 -18.45 -8.33 -4.85
N ASN A 150 -17.49 -7.40 -4.97
CA ASN A 150 -17.76 -5.98 -4.74
C ASN A 150 -18.80 -5.42 -5.72
N LEU A 151 -18.66 -5.69 -7.02
CA LEU A 151 -19.62 -5.24 -8.04
C LEU A 151 -21.04 -5.77 -7.76
N LYS A 152 -21.14 -7.06 -7.41
CA LYS A 152 -22.42 -7.72 -7.13
C LYS A 152 -23.05 -7.26 -5.82
N HIS A 153 -22.27 -7.17 -4.76
CA HIS A 153 -22.80 -6.97 -3.41
C HIS A 153 -22.99 -5.49 -3.06
N LEU A 154 -22.06 -4.61 -3.44
CA LEU A 154 -22.11 -3.17 -3.13
C LEU A 154 -23.01 -2.41 -4.11
N SER A 155 -22.85 -2.64 -5.41
CA SER A 155 -23.52 -1.87 -6.47
C SER A 155 -24.67 -2.59 -7.16
N LYS A 156 -24.88 -3.88 -6.88
CA LYS A 156 -25.90 -4.74 -7.51
C LYS A 156 -25.78 -4.84 -9.04
N ILE A 157 -24.57 -4.64 -9.57
CA ILE A 157 -24.28 -4.76 -11.01
C ILE A 157 -23.43 -5.99 -11.30
N ARG A 158 -23.40 -6.40 -12.57
CA ARG A 158 -22.47 -7.40 -13.08
C ARG A 158 -21.89 -6.88 -14.39
N SER A 159 -20.61 -7.17 -14.61
CA SER A 159 -20.00 -6.93 -15.92
C SER A 159 -20.55 -7.94 -16.93
N GLU A 160 -20.72 -7.50 -18.17
CA GLU A 160 -21.08 -8.42 -19.27
C GLU A 160 -19.93 -9.40 -19.55
N THR A 161 -18.69 -8.92 -19.49
CA THR A 161 -17.48 -9.73 -19.67
C THR A 161 -16.50 -9.55 -18.52
N MET A 162 -16.05 -10.65 -17.92
CA MET A 162 -14.86 -10.63 -17.07
C MET A 162 -13.61 -10.79 -17.93
N PHE A 163 -12.77 -9.76 -17.97
CA PHE A 163 -11.53 -9.80 -18.73
C PHE A 163 -10.52 -10.75 -18.09
N ARG A 164 -9.69 -11.37 -18.93
CA ARG A 164 -8.53 -12.11 -18.46
C ARG A 164 -7.63 -11.18 -17.61
N PRO A 165 -7.21 -11.59 -16.41
CA PRO A 165 -6.35 -10.80 -15.56
C PRO A 165 -5.05 -10.39 -16.25
N ILE A 166 -4.62 -9.14 -16.02
CA ILE A 166 -3.27 -8.71 -16.34
C ILE A 166 -2.34 -9.19 -15.22
N HIS A 167 -1.32 -9.95 -15.58
CA HIS A 167 -0.29 -10.39 -14.65
C HIS A 167 1.06 -10.50 -15.36
N GLY A 168 2.13 -10.58 -14.57
CA GLY A 168 3.51 -10.61 -15.05
C GLY A 168 4.41 -11.22 -13.97
N PRO A 169 5.69 -10.85 -13.91
CA PRO A 169 6.60 -11.39 -12.89
C PRO A 169 6.11 -11.12 -11.47
N SER A 170 6.15 -12.15 -10.63
CA SER A 170 5.74 -12.07 -9.22
C SER A 170 6.86 -11.60 -8.30
N TRP A 171 8.10 -11.61 -8.79
CA TRP A 171 9.32 -11.27 -8.05
C TRP A 171 10.11 -10.22 -8.81
N GLY A 172 10.95 -9.46 -8.10
CA GLY A 172 11.78 -8.42 -8.71
C GLY A 172 10.99 -7.29 -9.38
N TYR A 173 9.69 -7.17 -9.13
CA TYR A 173 8.79 -6.29 -9.87
C TYR A 173 8.69 -4.88 -9.26
N ARG A 174 9.06 -4.73 -7.99
CA ARG A 174 8.77 -3.53 -7.20
C ARG A 174 9.84 -2.47 -7.41
N TYR A 175 9.60 -1.61 -8.38
CA TYR A 175 10.52 -0.55 -8.80
C TYR A 175 10.40 0.69 -7.93
N ARG A 176 9.45 0.72 -6.99
CA ARG A 176 9.32 1.79 -5.99
C ARG A 176 9.08 1.24 -4.60
N ALA A 177 9.82 1.79 -3.64
CA ALA A 177 9.70 1.43 -2.25
C ALA A 177 10.02 2.61 -1.34
N ARG A 178 9.50 2.55 -0.13
CA ARG A 178 9.87 3.43 0.96
C ARG A 178 10.45 2.54 2.06
N LEU A 179 11.74 2.64 2.28
CA LEU A 179 12.49 1.89 3.28
C LEU A 179 12.62 2.75 4.53
N THR A 180 12.20 2.21 5.67
CA THR A 180 12.41 2.85 6.97
C THR A 180 13.84 2.57 7.42
N VAL A 181 14.49 3.61 7.93
CA VAL A 181 15.83 3.55 8.52
C VAL A 181 15.72 3.79 10.00
N ARG A 182 16.36 2.93 10.79
CA ARG A 182 16.40 3.09 12.24
C ARG A 182 17.72 2.65 12.82
N ASN A 183 18.41 3.56 13.48
CA ASN A 183 19.58 3.20 14.29
C ASN A 183 19.12 2.51 15.58
N VAL A 184 19.55 1.25 15.78
CA VAL A 184 19.25 0.45 16.97
C VAL A 184 20.57 -0.09 17.52
N PRO A 185 21.29 0.67 18.38
CA PRO A 185 22.59 0.26 18.91
C PRO A 185 22.56 -1.12 19.59
N LYS A 186 21.45 -1.46 20.26
CA LYS A 186 21.24 -2.76 20.92
C LYS A 186 21.12 -3.96 19.96
N LYS A 187 20.86 -3.72 18.67
CA LYS A 187 20.79 -4.75 17.62
C LYS A 187 22.02 -4.73 16.70
N GLY A 188 23.11 -4.08 17.12
CA GLY A 188 24.36 -4.07 16.37
C GLY A 188 24.42 -3.08 15.21
N GLY A 189 23.57 -2.04 15.17
CA GLY A 189 23.72 -0.93 14.24
C GLY A 189 22.42 -0.43 13.62
N VAL A 190 22.47 -0.09 12.34
CA VAL A 190 21.35 0.48 11.57
C VAL A 190 20.54 -0.61 10.90
N LEU A 191 19.22 -0.51 10.99
CA LEU A 191 18.26 -1.31 10.23
C LEU A 191 17.71 -0.50 9.07
N VAL A 192 17.69 -1.11 7.89
CA VAL A 192 17.06 -0.58 6.68
C VAL A 192 16.09 -1.64 6.17
N GLY A 193 14.82 -1.29 6.00
CA GLY A 193 13.81 -2.24 5.53
C GLY A 193 12.38 -1.73 5.70
N PHE A 194 11.42 -2.64 5.61
CA PHE A 194 10.02 -2.34 5.87
C PHE A 194 9.66 -2.52 7.35
N HIS A 195 8.51 -2.00 7.74
CA HIS A 195 7.95 -2.26 9.07
C HIS A 195 7.57 -3.73 9.25
N GLU A 196 7.70 -4.20 10.48
CA GLU A 196 7.12 -5.46 10.94
C GLU A 196 5.59 -5.41 10.87
N ARG A 197 4.95 -6.58 10.77
CA ARG A 197 3.49 -6.67 10.77
C ARG A 197 2.91 -6.01 12.04
N LYS A 198 1.92 -5.13 11.84
CA LYS A 198 1.17 -4.45 12.92
C LYS A 198 2.08 -3.74 13.95
N SER A 199 3.25 -3.27 13.51
CA SER A 199 4.29 -2.75 14.40
C SER A 199 5.01 -1.57 13.73
N SER A 200 5.50 -0.63 14.54
CA SER A 200 6.38 0.46 14.08
C SER A 200 7.86 0.09 14.10
N TYR A 201 8.19 -1.15 14.48
CA TYR A 201 9.55 -1.66 14.41
C TYR A 201 9.92 -1.99 12.96
N VAL A 202 11.19 -1.78 12.62
CA VAL A 202 11.74 -2.16 11.32
C VAL A 202 12.09 -3.65 11.37
N ALA A 203 11.60 -4.40 10.39
CA ALA A 203 11.91 -5.81 10.26
C ALA A 203 13.39 -5.96 9.89
N ASP A 204 14.09 -6.81 10.64
CA ASP A 204 15.49 -7.11 10.37
C ASP A 204 15.59 -8.04 9.15
N MET A 205 15.67 -7.43 7.97
CA MET A 205 15.74 -8.11 6.67
C MET A 205 17.03 -7.84 5.90
N THR A 206 17.63 -8.88 5.35
CA THR A 206 18.87 -8.79 4.55
C THR A 206 18.63 -8.89 3.04
N SER A 207 17.43 -9.32 2.64
CA SER A 207 16.98 -9.42 1.25
C SER A 207 15.50 -9.09 1.14
N CYS A 208 15.06 -8.75 -0.07
CA CYS A 208 13.65 -8.62 -0.40
C CYS A 208 13.41 -9.07 -1.85
N GLU A 209 12.72 -10.19 -2.01
CA GLU A 209 12.57 -10.91 -3.29
C GLU A 209 11.58 -10.21 -4.24
N VAL A 210 10.74 -9.31 -3.72
CA VAL A 210 9.86 -8.48 -4.56
C VAL A 210 10.57 -7.25 -5.12
N LEU A 211 11.69 -6.81 -4.53
CA LEU A 211 12.55 -5.77 -5.09
C LEU A 211 13.45 -6.36 -6.18
N PRO A 212 13.84 -5.57 -7.20
CA PRO A 212 14.85 -5.98 -8.17
C PRO A 212 16.12 -6.51 -7.49
N GLN A 213 16.78 -7.49 -8.11
CA GLN A 213 17.92 -8.17 -7.51
C GLN A 213 19.02 -7.21 -7.07
N HIS A 214 19.36 -6.21 -7.89
CA HIS A 214 20.38 -5.22 -7.56
C HIS A 214 19.99 -4.36 -6.35
N VAL A 215 18.71 -4.03 -6.20
CA VAL A 215 18.19 -3.31 -5.03
C VAL A 215 18.19 -4.18 -3.78
N SER A 216 17.72 -5.43 -3.90
CA SER A 216 17.72 -6.39 -2.79
C SER A 216 19.14 -6.60 -2.25
N ALA A 217 20.13 -6.73 -3.14
CA ALA A 217 21.54 -6.86 -2.78
C ALA A 217 22.10 -5.62 -2.06
N MET A 218 21.54 -4.43 -2.29
CA MET A 218 21.96 -3.18 -1.63
C MET A 218 21.44 -3.03 -0.20
N LEU A 219 20.50 -3.85 0.29
CA LEU A 219 19.91 -3.63 1.62
C LEU A 219 20.93 -3.65 2.76
N VAL A 220 21.87 -4.61 2.74
CA VAL A 220 22.95 -4.68 3.76
C VAL A 220 24.01 -3.60 3.53
N PRO A 221 24.54 -3.38 2.31
CA PRO A 221 25.41 -2.25 2.03
C PRO A 221 24.84 -0.90 2.45
N LEU A 222 23.54 -0.65 2.23
CA LEU A 222 22.88 0.57 2.70
C LEU A 222 22.92 0.69 4.22
N ARG A 223 22.72 -0.39 4.99
CA ARG A 223 22.87 -0.34 6.46
C ARG A 223 24.26 0.12 6.87
N HIS A 224 25.30 -0.39 6.20
CA HIS A 224 26.68 -0.01 6.50
C HIS A 224 26.95 1.45 6.12
N LEU A 225 26.52 1.88 4.93
CA LEU A 225 26.61 3.27 4.50
C LEU A 225 25.97 4.20 5.53
N VAL A 226 24.70 3.97 5.87
CA VAL A 226 23.99 4.81 6.83
C VAL A 226 24.64 4.77 8.21
N GLY A 227 25.16 3.61 8.64
CA GLY A 227 25.88 3.48 9.90
C GLY A 227 27.19 4.27 9.96
N ALA A 228 27.81 4.52 8.80
CA ALA A 228 29.04 5.30 8.68
C ALA A 228 28.79 6.82 8.60
N LEU A 229 27.57 7.25 8.26
CA LEU A 229 27.22 8.67 8.20
C LEU A 229 27.17 9.29 9.61
N SER A 230 27.60 10.54 9.73
CA SER A 230 27.52 11.29 10.98
C SER A 230 26.06 11.49 11.45
N ILE A 231 25.11 11.46 10.52
CA ILE A 231 23.67 11.68 10.73
C ILE A 231 22.85 10.37 10.81
N SER A 232 23.47 9.24 11.17
CA SER A 232 22.83 7.91 11.16
C SER A 232 21.52 7.79 11.97
N ASP A 233 21.32 8.63 13.00
CA ASP A 233 20.09 8.70 13.81
C ASP A 233 19.13 9.83 13.38
N ARG A 234 19.51 10.59 12.35
CA ARG A 234 18.81 11.76 11.80
C ARG A 234 18.41 11.57 10.33
N MET A 235 18.37 10.33 9.88
CA MET A 235 17.93 9.96 8.53
C MET A 235 16.91 8.82 8.59
N PRO A 236 15.61 9.10 8.79
CA PRO A 236 14.61 8.06 9.10
C PRO A 236 14.14 7.22 7.91
N GLN A 237 14.47 7.61 6.67
CA GLN A 237 13.83 7.04 5.50
C GLN A 237 14.72 7.13 4.25
N ILE A 238 14.63 6.08 3.42
CA ILE A 238 15.15 6.05 2.05
C ILE A 238 13.98 5.74 1.11
N GLU A 239 13.67 6.66 0.19
CA GLU A 239 12.75 6.34 -0.91
C GLU A 239 13.53 5.83 -2.11
N LEU A 240 12.99 4.82 -2.76
CA LEU A 240 13.59 4.14 -3.91
C LEU A 240 12.70 4.36 -5.13
N ALA A 241 13.30 4.73 -6.24
CA ALA A 241 12.69 4.70 -7.55
C ALA A 241 13.65 4.15 -8.61
N VAL A 242 13.26 3.06 -9.27
CA VAL A 242 14.03 2.44 -10.35
C VAL A 242 13.54 3.00 -11.68
N GLY A 243 14.43 3.67 -12.41
CA GLY A 243 14.22 4.09 -13.78
C GLY A 243 14.80 3.11 -14.80
N ALA A 244 14.78 3.50 -16.07
CA ALA A 244 15.31 2.70 -17.17
C ALA A 244 16.84 2.55 -17.13
N SER A 245 17.55 3.59 -16.70
CA SER A 245 19.02 3.68 -16.73
C SER A 245 19.67 3.75 -15.34
N VAL A 246 18.96 4.31 -14.35
CA VAL A 246 19.48 4.58 -13.01
C VAL A 246 18.44 4.24 -11.94
N THR A 247 18.94 3.88 -10.75
CA THR A 247 18.12 3.75 -9.56
C THR A 247 18.32 4.97 -8.67
N ALA A 248 17.26 5.74 -8.43
CA ALA A 248 17.29 6.89 -7.55
C ALA A 248 16.96 6.49 -6.10
N LEU A 249 17.75 7.04 -5.17
CA LEU A 249 17.59 6.90 -3.72
C LEU A 249 17.43 8.29 -3.10
N VAL A 250 16.25 8.57 -2.54
CA VAL A 250 15.99 9.81 -1.82
C VAL A 250 16.27 9.61 -0.34
N LEU A 251 17.26 10.33 0.18
CA LEU A 251 17.61 10.30 1.60
C LEU A 251 16.85 11.40 2.33
N ARG A 252 15.96 11.02 3.26
CA ARG A 252 15.31 11.98 4.17
C ARG A 252 16.31 12.40 5.25
N ILE A 253 17.02 13.50 5.04
CA ILE A 253 18.02 14.01 5.97
C ILE A 253 17.41 15.07 6.90
N LEU A 254 17.56 14.94 8.22
CA LEU A 254 17.08 15.94 9.20
C LEU A 254 18.17 16.93 9.61
N GLU A 255 19.42 16.63 9.30
CA GLU A 255 20.61 17.44 9.55
C GLU A 255 21.48 17.48 8.27
N PRO A 256 22.28 18.54 8.06
CA PRO A 256 23.14 18.65 6.89
C PRO A 256 24.26 17.61 6.90
N LEU A 257 24.67 17.18 5.72
CA LEU A 257 25.81 16.28 5.53
C LEU A 257 27.13 17.02 5.75
N THR A 258 28.12 16.31 6.30
CA THR A 258 29.51 16.77 6.31
C THR A 258 30.20 16.41 5.00
N SER A 259 31.37 17.01 4.71
CA SER A 259 32.15 16.65 3.51
C SER A 259 32.52 15.16 3.48
N ALA A 260 32.80 14.56 4.65
CA ALA A 260 33.09 13.13 4.75
C ALA A 260 31.86 12.26 4.43
N ASP A 261 30.66 12.68 4.84
CA ASP A 261 29.42 12.01 4.45
C ASP A 261 29.17 12.09 2.95
N GLU A 262 29.42 13.26 2.35
CA GLU A 262 29.30 13.44 0.90
C GLU A 262 30.22 12.51 0.11
N ASP A 263 31.47 12.34 0.57
CA ASP A 263 32.43 11.42 -0.06
C ASP A 263 31.95 9.96 0.03
N LEU A 264 31.39 9.54 1.17
CA LEU A 264 30.79 8.21 1.34
C LEU A 264 29.61 7.99 0.39
N LEU A 265 28.73 9.00 0.25
CA LEU A 265 27.60 8.92 -0.67
C LEU A 265 28.05 8.86 -2.14
N ARG A 266 29.06 9.63 -2.54
CA ARG A 266 29.61 9.60 -3.91
C ARG A 266 30.23 8.24 -4.22
N ALA A 267 31.08 7.73 -3.32
CA ALA A 267 31.71 6.42 -3.48
C ALA A 267 30.66 5.30 -3.63
N PHE A 268 29.61 5.33 -2.79
CA PHE A 268 28.52 4.36 -2.88
C PHE A 268 27.73 4.50 -4.19
N ALA A 269 27.46 5.72 -4.63
CA ALA A 269 26.75 5.98 -5.89
C ALA A 269 27.51 5.41 -7.10
N ASP A 270 28.83 5.56 -7.11
CA ASP A 270 29.69 5.04 -8.17
C ASP A 270 29.78 3.51 -8.13
N GLU A 271 29.93 2.91 -6.95
CA GLU A 271 30.01 1.45 -6.77
C GLU A 271 28.72 0.74 -7.20
N TYR A 272 27.57 1.26 -6.77
CA TYR A 272 26.26 0.61 -6.98
C TYR A 272 25.47 1.16 -8.17
N ASN A 273 26.03 2.13 -8.91
CA ASN A 273 25.37 2.83 -10.01
C ASN A 273 23.99 3.39 -9.63
N VAL A 274 23.94 4.12 -8.51
CA VAL A 274 22.72 4.77 -8.01
C VAL A 274 22.83 6.29 -8.09
N GLN A 275 21.69 6.96 -8.05
CA GLN A 275 21.60 8.41 -7.95
C GLN A 275 20.99 8.80 -6.61
N PHE A 276 21.74 9.55 -5.81
CA PHE A 276 21.24 10.12 -4.58
C PHE A 276 20.51 11.44 -4.82
N TRP A 277 19.40 11.56 -4.12
CA TRP A 277 18.63 12.78 -3.93
C TRP A 277 18.53 13.05 -2.43
N LEU A 278 18.47 14.32 -2.04
CA LEU A 278 18.36 14.71 -0.63
C LEU A 278 17.02 15.37 -0.38
N GLN A 279 16.42 15.05 0.77
CA GLN A 279 15.17 15.65 1.23
C GLN A 279 15.36 16.20 2.66
N PRO A 280 15.69 17.51 2.81
CA PRO A 280 15.87 18.14 4.13
C PRO A 280 14.58 18.41 4.91
N LYS A 281 13.47 18.67 4.22
CA LYS A 281 12.16 18.98 4.84
C LYS A 281 11.03 18.17 4.18
N GLY A 282 9.98 18.84 3.71
CA GLY A 282 8.85 18.20 3.04
C GLY A 282 9.19 17.67 1.64
N PRO A 283 8.24 17.02 0.95
CA PRO A 283 8.41 16.51 -0.42
C PRO A 283 8.92 17.55 -1.42
N GLU A 284 8.54 18.82 -1.25
CA GLU A 284 8.98 19.92 -2.12
C GLU A 284 10.48 20.24 -2.06
N THR A 285 11.16 19.79 -1.01
CA THR A 285 12.58 20.08 -0.79
C THR A 285 13.51 19.03 -1.38
N VAL A 286 12.98 18.14 -2.21
CA VAL A 286 13.76 17.07 -2.85
C VAL A 286 14.57 17.63 -4.02
N PHE A 287 15.89 17.44 -3.98
CA PHE A 287 16.81 17.85 -5.04
C PHE A 287 17.87 16.77 -5.34
N PRO A 288 18.38 16.68 -6.58
CA PRO A 288 19.40 15.71 -6.95
C PRO A 288 20.75 16.08 -6.30
N PHE A 289 21.48 15.08 -5.80
CA PHE A 289 22.79 15.27 -5.20
C PHE A 289 23.91 14.74 -6.09
N TYR A 290 23.92 13.45 -6.41
CA TYR A 290 24.97 12.84 -7.24
C TYR A 290 24.55 11.46 -7.77
N PRO A 291 24.84 11.11 -9.05
CA PRO A 291 25.33 12.00 -10.10
C PRO A 291 24.19 12.86 -10.70
N LEU A 292 24.50 14.02 -11.28
CA LEU A 292 23.50 14.99 -11.76
C LEU A 292 23.08 14.80 -13.22
N ASP A 293 23.83 14.00 -13.99
CA ASP A 293 23.70 13.81 -15.43
C ASP A 293 22.83 12.61 -15.83
N LYS A 294 22.33 11.84 -14.84
CA LYS A 294 21.50 10.66 -15.08
C LYS A 294 20.02 11.00 -14.97
N PRO A 295 19.24 10.99 -16.08
CA PRO A 295 17.80 11.20 -16.03
C PRO A 295 17.09 9.98 -15.46
N LEU A 296 16.11 10.23 -14.59
CA LEU A 296 15.20 9.20 -14.10
C LEU A 296 13.95 9.17 -14.98
N ASP A 297 13.74 8.05 -15.66
CA ASP A 297 12.61 7.87 -16.57
C ASP A 297 12.16 6.42 -16.67
N TYR A 298 10.93 6.20 -17.15
CA TYR A 298 10.48 4.90 -17.66
C TYR A 298 9.90 5.07 -19.06
N THR A 299 9.75 3.98 -19.79
CA THR A 299 9.27 4.03 -21.18
C THR A 299 7.97 3.27 -21.37
N LEU A 300 7.16 3.73 -22.32
CA LEU A 300 5.98 3.05 -22.86
C LEU A 300 6.24 2.80 -24.36
N PRO A 301 6.95 1.70 -24.71
CA PRO A 301 7.48 1.50 -26.06
C PRO A 301 6.40 1.41 -27.15
N GLU A 302 5.22 0.85 -26.84
CA GLU A 302 4.10 0.71 -27.79
C GLU A 302 3.66 2.06 -28.40
N PHE A 303 3.86 3.16 -27.67
CA PHE A 303 3.44 4.50 -28.07
C PHE A 303 4.63 5.45 -28.34
N ASN A 304 5.85 4.92 -28.32
CA ASN A 304 7.09 5.70 -28.39
C ASN A 304 7.09 6.88 -27.40
N ILE A 305 6.74 6.59 -26.14
CA ILE A 305 6.73 7.57 -25.05
C ILE A 305 7.84 7.24 -24.05
N ARG A 306 8.58 8.28 -23.68
CA ARG A 306 9.51 8.30 -22.55
C ARG A 306 8.94 9.20 -21.47
N MET A 307 8.89 8.73 -20.23
CA MET A 307 8.30 9.43 -19.10
C MET A 307 9.39 9.82 -18.11
N PRO A 308 10.05 10.99 -18.27
CA PRO A 308 10.82 11.59 -17.19
C PRO A 308 9.96 11.79 -15.94
N PHE A 309 10.53 11.50 -14.77
CA PHE A 309 9.85 11.73 -13.50
C PHE A 309 10.85 12.02 -12.38
N LYS A 310 10.41 12.74 -11.35
CA LYS A 310 11.16 12.89 -10.10
C LYS A 310 10.90 11.68 -9.20
N PRO A 311 11.85 11.27 -8.36
CA PRO A 311 11.67 10.14 -7.44
C PRO A 311 10.42 10.25 -6.52
N THR A 312 9.96 11.48 -6.26
CA THR A 312 8.80 11.80 -5.43
C THR A 312 7.48 11.87 -6.19
N ASP A 313 7.50 12.04 -7.51
CA ASP A 313 6.27 12.05 -8.34
C ASP A 313 5.57 10.71 -8.19
N PHE A 314 4.24 10.61 -8.32
CA PHE A 314 3.59 9.30 -8.32
C PHE A 314 3.77 8.60 -9.68
N THR A 315 4.19 7.34 -9.66
CA THR A 315 4.29 6.45 -10.81
C THR A 315 3.90 5.05 -10.37
N GLN A 316 3.46 4.22 -11.32
CA GLN A 316 3.18 2.83 -11.03
C GLN A 316 4.42 2.13 -10.46
N VAL A 317 4.21 1.23 -9.49
CA VAL A 317 5.30 0.54 -8.79
C VAL A 317 5.96 -0.55 -9.64
N ASN A 318 5.31 -0.95 -10.73
CA ASN A 318 5.72 -2.04 -11.59
C ASN A 318 5.59 -1.59 -13.05
N HIS A 319 6.68 -1.09 -13.62
CA HIS A 319 6.68 -0.52 -14.97
C HIS A 319 6.31 -1.54 -16.05
N GLN A 320 6.58 -2.83 -15.82
CA GLN A 320 6.22 -3.89 -16.77
C GLN A 320 4.71 -4.09 -16.85
N ILE A 321 4.04 -4.15 -15.70
CA ILE A 321 2.57 -4.23 -15.64
C ILE A 321 1.93 -2.93 -16.10
N ASN A 322 2.51 -1.78 -15.75
CA ASN A 322 2.03 -0.48 -16.23
C ASN A 322 1.97 -0.41 -17.77
N ARG A 323 3.01 -0.88 -18.47
CA ARG A 323 3.00 -0.92 -19.95
C ARG A 323 1.82 -1.72 -20.50
N VAL A 324 1.53 -2.89 -19.90
CA VAL A 324 0.41 -3.74 -20.32
C VAL A 324 -0.93 -3.10 -19.96
N LEU A 325 -1.03 -2.47 -18.79
CA LEU A 325 -2.20 -1.72 -18.33
C LEU A 325 -2.53 -0.56 -19.27
N VAL A 326 -1.55 0.30 -19.58
CA VAL A 326 -1.72 1.42 -20.52
C VAL A 326 -2.20 0.91 -21.88
N GLY A 327 -1.50 -0.07 -22.47
CA GLY A 327 -1.93 -0.64 -23.75
C GLY A 327 -3.34 -1.23 -23.70
N ARG A 328 -3.70 -1.92 -22.62
CA ARG A 328 -5.05 -2.48 -22.45
C ARG A 328 -6.10 -1.38 -22.30
N ALA A 329 -5.84 -0.35 -21.50
CA ALA A 329 -6.76 0.76 -21.27
C ALA A 329 -7.05 1.50 -22.58
N LEU A 330 -6.01 1.83 -23.35
CA LEU A 330 -6.15 2.49 -24.65
C LEU A 330 -6.90 1.62 -25.67
N ARG A 331 -6.65 0.31 -25.73
CA ARG A 331 -7.41 -0.61 -26.60
C ARG A 331 -8.88 -0.73 -26.20
N LEU A 332 -9.18 -0.72 -24.91
CA LEU A 332 -10.57 -0.74 -24.42
C LEU A 332 -11.26 0.60 -24.73
N LEU A 333 -10.58 1.71 -24.51
CA LEU A 333 -11.09 3.05 -24.82
C LEU A 333 -11.30 3.20 -26.33
N ALA A 334 -10.42 2.60 -27.13
CA ALA A 334 -10.39 2.63 -28.59
C ALA A 334 -10.50 4.06 -29.15
N PRO A 335 -9.57 4.97 -28.82
CA PRO A 335 -9.57 6.32 -29.37
C PRO A 335 -9.45 6.31 -30.89
N GLU A 336 -10.09 7.27 -31.53
CA GLU A 336 -10.05 7.53 -32.97
C GLU A 336 -9.37 8.88 -33.21
N ALA A 337 -8.78 9.07 -34.39
CA ALA A 337 -8.00 10.27 -34.71
C ALA A 337 -8.79 11.59 -34.61
N GLY A 338 -10.12 11.54 -34.68
CA GLY A 338 -11.00 12.70 -34.52
C GLY A 338 -11.43 12.98 -33.09
N ASP A 339 -11.19 12.06 -32.15
CA ASP A 339 -11.72 12.15 -30.80
C ASP A 339 -11.04 13.25 -29.98
N ARG A 340 -11.84 13.84 -29.09
CA ARG A 340 -11.40 14.61 -27.95
C ARG A 340 -11.54 13.76 -26.69
N VAL A 341 -10.44 13.49 -26.01
CA VAL A 341 -10.40 12.56 -24.86
C VAL A 341 -10.11 13.32 -23.57
N LEU A 342 -10.83 13.00 -22.49
CA LEU A 342 -10.58 13.53 -21.16
C LEU A 342 -9.89 12.49 -20.28
N ASP A 343 -8.74 12.82 -19.70
CA ASP A 343 -7.99 11.99 -18.77
C ASP A 343 -8.07 12.62 -17.36
N LEU A 344 -8.86 12.00 -16.48
CA LEU A 344 -9.13 12.48 -15.13
C LEU A 344 -8.21 11.78 -14.13
N PHE A 345 -7.63 12.57 -13.21
CA PHE A 345 -6.56 12.14 -12.30
C PHE A 345 -5.29 11.74 -13.08
N CYS A 346 -4.93 12.55 -14.09
CA CYS A 346 -3.94 12.18 -15.09
C CYS A 346 -2.50 12.06 -14.55
N GLY A 347 -2.23 12.56 -13.33
CA GLY A 347 -0.89 12.62 -12.74
C GLY A 347 0.11 13.27 -13.68
N ILE A 348 1.25 12.60 -13.92
CA ILE A 348 2.30 13.07 -14.84
C ILE A 348 2.04 12.73 -16.33
N GLY A 349 0.83 12.26 -16.67
CA GLY A 349 0.41 11.96 -18.03
C GLY A 349 0.64 10.52 -18.50
N ASN A 350 0.55 9.54 -17.59
CA ASN A 350 0.80 8.12 -17.89
C ASN A 350 -0.11 7.57 -19.02
N PHE A 351 -1.38 8.00 -19.07
CA PHE A 351 -2.31 7.67 -20.14
C PHE A 351 -2.46 8.81 -21.15
N THR A 352 -2.42 10.07 -20.69
CA THR A 352 -2.59 11.26 -21.53
C THR A 352 -1.64 11.29 -22.72
N LEU A 353 -0.35 11.04 -22.49
CA LEU A 353 0.68 11.13 -23.54
C LEU A 353 0.51 10.04 -24.61
N PRO A 354 0.32 8.75 -24.24
CA PRO A 354 -0.09 7.73 -25.20
C PRO A 354 -1.37 8.05 -25.96
N LEU A 355 -2.41 8.58 -25.29
CA LEU A 355 -3.68 8.95 -25.95
C LEU A 355 -3.48 10.06 -26.99
N ALA A 356 -2.57 10.99 -26.73
CA ALA A 356 -2.26 12.10 -27.64
C ALA A 356 -1.60 11.64 -28.95
N ARG A 357 -1.06 10.41 -29.00
CA ARG A 357 -0.60 9.80 -30.26
C ARG A 357 -1.73 9.27 -31.13
N LEU A 358 -2.92 9.08 -30.56
CA LEU A 358 -4.04 8.36 -31.20
C LEU A 358 -5.29 9.23 -31.41
N SER A 359 -5.39 10.36 -30.71
CA SER A 359 -6.58 11.21 -30.66
C SER A 359 -6.28 12.59 -31.20
N ARG A 360 -7.31 13.37 -31.57
CA ARG A 360 -7.14 14.75 -32.03
C ARG A 360 -6.56 15.63 -30.92
N GLU A 361 -7.13 15.50 -29.72
CA GLU A 361 -6.81 16.29 -28.54
C GLU A 361 -7.09 15.47 -27.28
N VAL A 362 -6.23 15.64 -26.28
CA VAL A 362 -6.40 15.03 -24.95
C VAL A 362 -6.26 16.11 -23.88
N VAL A 363 -7.22 16.16 -22.96
CA VAL A 363 -7.18 17.08 -21.82
C VAL A 363 -6.93 16.27 -20.55
N GLY A 364 -5.83 16.55 -19.86
CA GLY A 364 -5.52 15.96 -18.56
C GLY A 364 -5.97 16.87 -17.41
N ILE A 365 -6.71 16.35 -16.44
CA ILE A 365 -7.07 17.08 -15.21
C ILE A 365 -6.49 16.35 -14.00
N GLU A 366 -5.82 17.11 -13.13
CA GLU A 366 -5.12 16.60 -11.94
C GLU A 366 -5.30 17.58 -10.78
N GLY A 367 -5.27 17.10 -9.53
CA GLY A 367 -5.42 17.94 -8.33
C GLY A 367 -4.16 18.65 -7.87
N SER A 368 -3.01 18.40 -8.51
CA SER A 368 -1.71 18.98 -8.17
C SER A 368 -1.10 19.75 -9.35
N GLU A 369 -0.84 21.04 -9.14
CA GLU A 369 -0.19 21.93 -10.10
C GLU A 369 1.23 21.47 -10.46
N GLN A 370 1.93 20.83 -9.52
CA GLN A 370 3.26 20.28 -9.77
C GLN A 370 3.20 19.11 -10.74
N LEU A 371 2.17 18.26 -10.62
CA LEU A 371 1.98 17.12 -11.50
C LEU A 371 1.52 17.56 -12.89
N THR A 372 0.63 18.56 -13.01
CA THR A 372 0.24 19.11 -14.32
C THR A 372 1.42 19.80 -15.02
N THR A 373 2.26 20.53 -14.27
CA THR A 373 3.50 21.12 -14.80
C THR A 373 4.44 20.02 -15.32
N ARG A 374 4.63 18.95 -14.52
CA ARG A 374 5.43 17.78 -14.94
C ARG A 374 4.84 17.07 -16.15
N ALA A 375 3.51 16.95 -16.23
CA ALA A 375 2.83 16.34 -17.37
C ALA A 375 3.02 17.14 -18.65
N LEU A 376 2.97 18.47 -18.58
CA LEU A 376 3.27 19.36 -19.71
C LEU A 376 4.73 19.28 -20.14
N GLU A 377 5.67 19.24 -19.18
CA GLU A 377 7.09 19.00 -19.48
C GLU A 377 7.29 17.66 -20.20
N ASN A 378 6.61 16.61 -19.73
CA ASN A 378 6.64 15.30 -20.37
C ASN A 378 6.00 15.34 -21.77
N ALA A 379 4.89 16.05 -21.96
CA ALA A 379 4.25 16.19 -23.27
C ALA A 379 5.20 16.85 -24.28
N ARG A 380 5.90 17.93 -23.87
CA ARG A 380 6.94 18.59 -24.67
C ARG A 380 8.12 17.67 -24.98
N ALA A 381 8.61 16.93 -23.97
CA ALA A 381 9.71 15.98 -24.15
C ALA A 381 9.37 14.84 -25.13
N ASN A 382 8.08 14.55 -25.34
CA ASN A 382 7.60 13.55 -26.28
C ASN A 382 7.06 14.16 -27.60
N GLY A 383 7.04 15.48 -27.74
CA GLY A 383 6.47 16.17 -28.91
C GLY A 383 4.98 15.88 -29.12
N VAL A 384 4.20 15.85 -28.04
CA VAL A 384 2.73 15.71 -28.08
C VAL A 384 1.99 16.88 -27.44
N ASP A 385 2.71 17.93 -27.03
CA ASP A 385 2.15 19.12 -26.39
C ASP A 385 1.18 19.92 -27.27
N GLY A 386 1.32 19.82 -28.61
CA GLY A 386 0.34 20.38 -29.56
C GLY A 386 -1.03 19.69 -29.55
N HIS A 387 -1.13 18.50 -28.94
CA HIS A 387 -2.36 17.70 -28.84
C HIS A 387 -2.82 17.51 -27.40
N THR A 388 -2.11 18.08 -26.42
CA THR A 388 -2.44 17.92 -25.00
C THR A 388 -2.61 19.26 -24.30
N SER A 389 -3.58 19.36 -23.41
CA SER A 389 -3.64 20.42 -22.42
C SER A 389 -3.83 19.85 -21.02
N PHE A 390 -3.41 20.60 -20.00
CA PHE A 390 -3.46 20.17 -18.60
C PHE A 390 -4.10 21.25 -17.73
N ALA A 391 -4.99 20.85 -16.82
CA ALA A 391 -5.63 21.75 -15.87
C ALA A 391 -5.53 21.21 -14.43
N CYS A 392 -5.26 22.11 -13.48
CA CYS A 392 -5.24 21.79 -12.05
C CYS A 392 -6.64 22.00 -11.45
N ARG A 393 -7.30 20.94 -10.98
CA ARG A 393 -8.63 21.01 -10.38
C ARG A 393 -8.87 19.90 -9.36
N ASN A 394 -9.58 20.22 -8.28
CA ASN A 394 -10.02 19.23 -7.31
C ASN A 394 -11.17 18.37 -7.87
N LEU A 395 -10.85 17.19 -8.37
CA LEU A 395 -11.83 16.25 -8.94
C LEU A 395 -12.70 15.55 -7.89
N PHE A 396 -12.42 15.70 -6.59
CA PHE A 396 -13.28 15.18 -5.51
C PHE A 396 -14.48 16.07 -5.22
N GLU A 397 -14.51 17.28 -5.77
CA GLU A 397 -15.56 18.29 -5.57
C GLU A 397 -16.15 18.76 -6.91
N VAL A 398 -15.87 18.04 -8.00
CA VAL A 398 -16.35 18.40 -9.34
C VAL A 398 -17.86 18.24 -9.44
N THR A 399 -18.52 19.21 -10.07
CA THR A 399 -19.97 19.23 -10.28
C THR A 399 -20.34 19.00 -11.75
N ALA A 400 -21.64 18.83 -12.04
CA ALA A 400 -22.12 18.74 -13.42
C ALA A 400 -21.77 19.99 -14.25
N ASP A 401 -21.93 21.18 -13.68
CA ASP A 401 -21.60 22.45 -14.35
C ASP A 401 -20.12 22.54 -14.69
N ASP A 402 -19.26 22.02 -13.82
CA ASP A 402 -17.83 21.97 -14.06
C ASP A 402 -17.46 21.10 -15.25
N ILE A 403 -18.11 19.94 -15.38
CA ILE A 403 -17.93 19.04 -16.52
C ILE A 403 -18.50 19.66 -17.80
N ARG A 404 -19.68 20.28 -17.75
CA ARG A 404 -20.27 21.01 -18.89
C ARG A 404 -19.36 22.12 -19.40
N ALA A 405 -18.72 22.86 -18.49
CA ALA A 405 -17.83 23.96 -18.83
C ALA A 405 -16.58 23.50 -19.61
N LEU A 406 -16.17 22.24 -19.51
CA LEU A 406 -15.06 21.68 -20.29
C LEU A 406 -15.45 21.40 -21.76
N GLY A 407 -16.75 21.40 -22.07
CA GLY A 407 -17.31 21.10 -23.38
C GLY A 407 -17.44 19.60 -23.66
N HIS A 408 -17.71 19.26 -24.93
CA HIS A 408 -17.89 17.87 -25.35
C HIS A 408 -16.55 17.13 -25.44
N PHE A 409 -16.58 15.86 -25.00
CA PHE A 409 -15.50 14.88 -25.11
C PHE A 409 -16.12 13.54 -25.49
N ASP A 410 -15.50 12.84 -26.43
CA ASP A 410 -15.99 11.57 -26.93
C ASP A 410 -15.77 10.44 -25.91
N LYS A 411 -14.66 10.49 -25.17
CA LYS A 411 -14.19 9.37 -24.35
C LYS A 411 -13.48 9.85 -23.09
N TYR A 412 -13.68 9.15 -21.97
CA TYR A 412 -13.06 9.46 -20.68
C TYR A 412 -12.15 8.33 -20.23
N LEU A 413 -10.99 8.67 -19.69
CA LEU A 413 -10.16 7.79 -18.88
C LEU A 413 -10.14 8.32 -17.45
N ILE A 414 -10.34 7.45 -16.47
CA ILE A 414 -10.40 7.81 -15.05
C ILE A 414 -9.45 6.89 -14.27
N ASP A 415 -8.44 7.43 -13.61
CA ASP A 415 -7.50 6.66 -12.75
C ASP A 415 -7.34 7.33 -11.36
N PRO A 416 -8.39 7.30 -10.51
CA PRO A 416 -8.38 7.99 -9.24
C PRO A 416 -7.55 7.25 -8.18
N PRO A 417 -7.18 7.93 -7.08
CA PRO A 417 -6.61 7.26 -5.92
C PRO A 417 -7.65 6.38 -5.21
N ARG A 418 -7.30 5.87 -4.02
CA ARG A 418 -8.09 4.84 -3.31
C ARG A 418 -9.52 5.29 -2.99
N GLU A 419 -9.72 6.59 -2.83
CA GLU A 419 -10.98 7.26 -2.54
C GLU A 419 -12.01 7.08 -3.66
N GLY A 420 -11.58 6.79 -4.90
CA GLY A 420 -12.43 6.71 -6.08
C GLY A 420 -12.76 8.09 -6.68
N ALA A 421 -13.65 8.11 -7.67
CA ALA A 421 -14.08 9.28 -8.42
C ALA A 421 -15.60 9.51 -8.28
N LEU A 422 -16.13 9.38 -7.06
CA LEU A 422 -17.57 9.47 -6.80
C LEU A 422 -18.18 10.78 -7.32
N ALA A 423 -17.53 11.92 -7.09
CA ALA A 423 -18.01 13.22 -7.55
C ALA A 423 -18.10 13.28 -9.09
N VAL A 424 -17.11 12.72 -9.80
CA VAL A 424 -17.16 12.59 -11.27
C VAL A 424 -18.35 11.73 -11.70
N SER A 425 -18.54 10.56 -11.08
CA SER A 425 -19.67 9.69 -11.41
C SER A 425 -21.03 10.35 -11.13
N GLN A 426 -21.15 11.11 -10.03
CA GLN A 426 -22.35 11.85 -9.68
C GLN A 426 -22.62 13.01 -10.65
N ALA A 427 -21.59 13.76 -11.04
CA ALA A 427 -21.70 14.81 -12.05
C ALA A 427 -22.19 14.26 -13.40
N LEU A 428 -21.66 13.10 -13.84
CA LEU A 428 -22.12 12.43 -15.05
C LEU A 428 -23.57 11.91 -14.93
N ALA A 429 -23.96 11.42 -13.75
CA ALA A 429 -25.35 11.01 -13.49
C ALA A 429 -26.33 12.20 -13.54
N GLU A 430 -25.95 13.34 -12.97
CA GLU A 430 -26.76 14.56 -13.01
C GLU A 430 -26.93 15.09 -14.44
N ILE A 431 -25.86 15.09 -15.25
CA ILE A 431 -25.94 15.42 -16.69
C ILE A 431 -26.89 14.45 -17.41
N ALA A 432 -26.78 13.14 -17.16
CA ALA A 432 -27.63 12.14 -17.79
C ALA A 432 -29.12 12.30 -17.43
N GLN A 433 -29.43 12.64 -16.18
CA GLN A 433 -30.80 12.78 -15.67
C GLN A 433 -31.45 14.09 -16.09
N SER A 434 -30.68 15.18 -16.13
CA SER A 434 -31.16 16.47 -16.63
C SER A 434 -31.37 16.47 -18.15
N GLY A 435 -30.62 15.62 -18.88
CA GLY A 435 -30.60 15.61 -20.34
C GLY A 435 -29.92 16.85 -20.95
N ASP A 436 -29.27 17.66 -20.11
CA ASP A 436 -28.61 18.90 -20.50
C ASP A 436 -27.11 18.76 -20.34
N GLY A 437 -26.42 18.49 -21.45
CA GLY A 437 -24.97 18.43 -21.55
C GLY A 437 -24.43 17.17 -22.22
N PRO A 438 -23.19 17.22 -22.74
CA PRO A 438 -22.56 16.09 -23.39
C PRO A 438 -22.12 15.01 -22.39
N LEU A 439 -22.31 13.74 -22.76
CA LEU A 439 -21.76 12.58 -22.07
C LEU A 439 -20.81 11.82 -23.01
N PRO A 440 -19.70 11.27 -22.51
CA PRO A 440 -18.83 10.44 -23.34
C PRO A 440 -19.51 9.12 -23.73
N ARG A 441 -19.32 8.69 -24.98
CA ARG A 441 -19.80 7.37 -25.44
C ARG A 441 -19.12 6.20 -24.71
N ARG A 442 -17.90 6.42 -24.21
CA ARG A 442 -17.09 5.37 -23.58
C ARG A 442 -16.21 5.88 -22.44
N ILE A 443 -16.17 5.12 -21.36
CA ILE A 443 -15.33 5.39 -20.19
C ILE A 443 -14.47 4.16 -19.88
N VAL A 444 -13.16 4.36 -19.73
CA VAL A 444 -12.28 3.37 -19.11
C VAL A 444 -11.90 3.86 -17.73
N TYR A 445 -12.19 3.03 -16.72
CA TYR A 445 -11.93 3.34 -15.32
C TYR A 445 -10.87 2.36 -14.79
N VAL A 446 -9.73 2.89 -14.36
CA VAL A 446 -8.67 2.16 -13.65
C VAL A 446 -8.78 2.47 -12.16
N SER A 447 -8.60 1.47 -11.29
CA SER A 447 -8.74 1.69 -9.85
C SER A 447 -7.86 0.77 -9.02
N CYS A 448 -7.22 1.32 -8.01
CA CYS A 448 -6.48 0.55 -7.00
C CYS A 448 -7.37 0.03 -5.82
N SER A 449 -8.68 0.25 -5.87
CA SER A 449 -9.64 -0.12 -4.82
C SER A 449 -10.96 -0.66 -5.43
N PRO A 450 -11.18 -1.99 -5.41
CA PRO A 450 -12.39 -2.58 -5.98
C PRO A 450 -13.69 -2.12 -5.31
N GLY A 451 -13.66 -1.78 -4.02
CA GLY A 451 -14.84 -1.34 -3.29
C GLY A 451 -15.32 0.05 -3.74
N THR A 452 -14.40 1.00 -3.90
CA THR A 452 -14.74 2.35 -4.41
C THR A 452 -15.04 2.32 -5.90
N LEU A 453 -14.33 1.51 -6.69
CA LEU A 453 -14.72 1.23 -8.09
C LEU A 453 -16.16 0.72 -8.17
N ALA A 454 -16.56 -0.26 -7.35
CA ALA A 454 -17.92 -0.79 -7.37
C ALA A 454 -18.96 0.27 -7.02
N ARG A 455 -18.72 1.09 -5.98
CA ARG A 455 -19.58 2.23 -5.65
C ARG A 455 -19.76 3.17 -6.84
N ASP A 456 -18.65 3.60 -7.44
CA ASP A 456 -18.64 4.60 -8.52
C ASP A 456 -19.24 4.03 -9.82
N ALA A 457 -18.99 2.75 -10.11
CA ALA A 457 -19.61 2.00 -11.19
C ALA A 457 -21.13 1.86 -11.01
N GLY A 458 -21.59 1.68 -9.78
CA GLY A 458 -23.01 1.65 -9.45
C GLY A 458 -23.73 2.92 -9.88
N VAL A 459 -23.14 4.09 -9.61
CA VAL A 459 -23.67 5.39 -10.05
C VAL A 459 -23.66 5.51 -11.58
N LEU A 460 -22.56 5.14 -12.24
CA LEU A 460 -22.47 5.21 -13.70
C LEU A 460 -23.53 4.33 -14.39
N VAL A 461 -23.76 3.13 -13.88
CA VAL A 461 -24.69 2.16 -14.50
C VAL A 461 -26.14 2.48 -14.15
N ASN A 462 -26.44 2.65 -12.87
CA ASN A 462 -27.83 2.78 -12.42
C ASN A 462 -28.38 4.19 -12.63
N ASP A 463 -27.54 5.22 -12.53
CA ASP A 463 -27.98 6.63 -12.50
C ASP A 463 -27.56 7.41 -13.75
N ALA A 464 -26.40 7.10 -14.34
CA ALA A 464 -25.89 7.75 -15.56
C ALA A 464 -26.14 6.96 -16.85
N GLY A 465 -26.83 5.82 -16.78
CA GLY A 465 -27.29 5.01 -17.93
C GLY A 465 -26.18 4.37 -18.77
N TYR A 466 -25.00 4.13 -18.20
CA TYR A 466 -23.96 3.32 -18.86
C TYR A 466 -24.19 1.83 -18.67
N ARG A 467 -23.60 1.02 -19.55
CA ARG A 467 -23.46 -0.43 -19.37
C ARG A 467 -22.04 -0.79 -18.99
N LEU A 468 -21.87 -1.61 -17.96
CA LEU A 468 -20.57 -2.20 -17.60
C LEU A 468 -20.23 -3.35 -18.56
N LYS A 469 -19.64 -3.01 -19.70
CA LYS A 469 -19.27 -3.97 -20.76
C LYS A 469 -18.23 -4.98 -20.33
N GLY A 470 -17.30 -4.57 -19.47
CA GLY A 470 -16.39 -5.52 -18.89
C GLY A 470 -15.56 -4.98 -17.75
N ALA A 471 -15.06 -5.90 -16.93
CA ALA A 471 -14.19 -5.59 -15.80
C ALA A 471 -13.13 -6.68 -15.64
N GLY A 472 -11.97 -6.33 -15.07
CA GLY A 472 -10.91 -7.29 -14.80
C GLY A 472 -9.90 -6.76 -13.81
N VAL A 473 -9.04 -7.65 -13.32
CA VAL A 473 -8.00 -7.29 -12.34
C VAL A 473 -6.62 -7.20 -12.99
N VAL A 474 -5.80 -6.35 -12.37
CA VAL A 474 -4.42 -6.10 -12.70
C VAL A 474 -3.61 -6.50 -11.47
N ASN A 475 -2.77 -7.53 -11.60
CA ASN A 475 -1.91 -7.96 -10.52
C ASN A 475 -0.64 -7.10 -10.46
N MET A 476 -0.81 -5.81 -10.14
CA MET A 476 0.27 -4.83 -10.00
C MET A 476 1.16 -5.11 -8.78
N PHE A 477 0.57 -5.70 -7.73
CA PHE A 477 1.22 -6.01 -6.46
C PHE A 477 1.12 -7.51 -6.10
N PRO A 478 1.83 -8.40 -6.81
CA PRO A 478 1.94 -9.81 -6.43
C PRO A 478 2.36 -9.99 -4.95
N HIS A 479 1.86 -11.05 -4.31
CA HIS A 479 2.08 -11.38 -2.89
C HIS A 479 1.47 -10.42 -1.87
N THR A 480 0.70 -9.43 -2.32
CA THR A 480 -0.09 -8.54 -1.46
C THR A 480 -1.57 -8.70 -1.76
N SER A 481 -2.41 -8.34 -0.80
CA SER A 481 -3.87 -8.30 -0.95
C SER A 481 -4.37 -7.13 -1.81
N HIS A 482 -3.51 -6.22 -2.26
CA HIS A 482 -3.93 -5.13 -3.12
C HIS A 482 -4.44 -5.64 -4.46
N VAL A 483 -5.59 -5.11 -4.86
CA VAL A 483 -6.27 -5.43 -6.12
C VAL A 483 -6.38 -4.15 -6.91
N GLU A 484 -5.72 -4.12 -8.06
CA GLU A 484 -5.96 -3.10 -9.05
C GLU A 484 -6.93 -3.66 -10.10
N SER A 485 -7.79 -2.81 -10.63
CA SER A 485 -8.93 -3.19 -11.46
C SER A 485 -9.04 -2.24 -12.64
N ILE A 486 -9.60 -2.74 -13.74
CA ILE A 486 -9.97 -1.95 -14.91
C ILE A 486 -11.41 -2.30 -15.30
N ALA A 487 -12.20 -1.29 -15.64
CA ALA A 487 -13.58 -1.41 -16.08
C ALA A 487 -13.81 -0.59 -17.36
N LEU A 488 -14.67 -1.12 -18.23
CA LEU A 488 -15.13 -0.46 -19.45
C LEU A 488 -16.63 -0.21 -19.34
N PHE A 489 -17.01 1.05 -19.52
CA PHE A 489 -18.39 1.50 -19.58
C PHE A 489 -18.70 2.05 -20.97
N GLU A 490 -19.88 1.72 -21.49
CA GLU A 490 -20.37 2.25 -22.76
C GLU A 490 -21.78 2.77 -22.62
N ARG A 491 -22.08 3.80 -23.40
CA ARG A 491 -23.40 4.38 -23.57
C ARG A 491 -23.68 4.49 -25.07
N ASP A 492 -24.92 4.19 -25.45
CA ASP A 492 -25.39 4.26 -26.84
C ASP A 492 -25.64 5.70 -27.29
#